data_AF-A0A7S3R995-F1
#
_entry.id   AF-A0A7S3R995-F1
#
_cell.length_a   1.000
_cell.length_b   1.000
_cell.length_c   1.000
_cell.angle_alpha   90.00
_cell.angle_beta   90.00
_cell.angle_gamma   90.00
#
_symmetry.space_group_name_H-M   'P 1'
#
loop_
_entity.id
_entity.type
_entity.pdbx_description
1 polymer ?
#
loop_
_entity_poly.entity_id
_entity_poly.type
_entity_poly.pdbx_seq_one_letter_code
_entity_poly.pdbx_strand_id
1 'polypeptide(L)'
;AEELFRQSNEEGNLALMELTLVPFGRVRASLGKPIQRNSTADIFSSEYVDEFKTWEVVEASGLHVQGPVPLINSKNLAFTFGYPIFFPDTDEDESWGHPDNITHPTGCPGPPCYDPKTRKKFWGFTAALINAGPILAGNSVHLDRLLADDLSYSLTIKRPDGESKEGTFVKGGPHPDKVTAKVIVTLPGNSWELSVYNPRQEEALELRNGLIAMVVVMALILSGLLLLLLLSGKKASVYLKEQLVTNKLLQE
;
A
#
# COMPACT_ATOMS: atom_id res chain seq x y z
N ALA A 1 30.42 10.92 -0.80
CA ALA A 1 29.53 9.99 -0.09
C ALA A 1 29.21 10.51 1.31
N GLU A 2 30.22 10.78 2.15
CA GLU A 2 30.03 11.35 3.49
C GLU A 2 29.27 12.68 3.49
N GLU A 3 29.61 13.61 2.60
CA GLU A 3 28.91 14.91 2.55
C GLU A 3 27.44 14.78 2.14
N LEU A 4 27.12 13.87 1.21
CA LEU A 4 25.73 13.59 0.82
C LEU A 4 24.95 12.90 1.95
N PHE A 5 25.61 11.99 2.68
CA PHE A 5 25.03 11.32 3.84
C PHE A 5 24.76 12.31 4.98
N ARG A 6 25.67 13.27 5.18
CA ARG A 6 25.55 14.35 6.17
C ARG A 6 24.42 15.29 5.79
N GLN A 7 24.40 15.79 4.55
CA GLN A 7 23.36 16.68 4.05
C GLN A 7 21.95 16.05 4.14
N SER A 8 21.80 14.78 3.74
CA SER A 8 20.53 14.05 3.84
C SER A 8 20.01 13.96 5.28
N ASN A 9 20.91 13.80 6.26
CA ASN A 9 20.54 13.69 7.66
C ASN A 9 20.32 15.06 8.33
N GLU A 10 21.04 16.10 7.90
CA GLU A 10 20.87 17.48 8.37
C GLU A 10 19.55 18.10 7.90
N GLU A 11 19.06 17.72 6.71
CA GLU A 11 17.78 18.18 6.17
C GLU A 11 16.54 17.49 6.80
N GLY A 12 16.73 16.53 7.72
CA GLY A 12 15.68 15.98 8.59
C GLY A 12 14.54 15.20 7.91
N ASN A 13 14.52 15.09 6.58
CA ASN A 13 13.38 14.57 5.82
C ASN A 13 13.49 13.07 5.46
N LEU A 14 14.70 12.51 5.40
CA LEU A 14 14.95 11.09 5.11
C LEU A 14 16.11 10.61 5.98
N ALA A 15 15.81 9.79 6.99
CA ALA A 15 16.84 9.20 7.84
C ALA A 15 17.53 8.05 7.08
N LEU A 16 18.43 8.42 6.16
CA LEU A 16 19.38 7.51 5.55
C LEU A 16 20.22 6.89 6.67
N MET A 17 20.01 5.60 6.91
CA MET A 17 20.63 4.88 8.03
C MET A 17 22.02 4.37 7.66
N GLU A 18 22.12 3.82 6.45
CA GLU A 18 23.31 3.13 5.99
C GLU A 18 23.42 3.22 4.47
N LEU A 19 24.61 3.52 3.97
CA LEU A 19 24.98 3.35 2.57
C LEU A 19 26.01 2.23 2.50
N THR A 20 25.73 1.19 1.72
CA THR A 20 26.59 0.01 1.61
C THR A 20 27.05 -0.23 0.18
N LEU A 21 28.26 -0.75 0.08
CA LEU A 21 28.87 -1.19 -1.16
C LEU A 21 29.06 -2.71 -1.09
N VAL A 22 28.48 -3.40 -2.06
CA VAL A 22 28.26 -4.84 -2.02
C VAL A 22 28.84 -5.50 -3.28
N PRO A 23 30.18 -5.53 -3.44
CA PRO A 23 30.82 -6.24 -4.55
C PRO A 23 30.52 -7.73 -4.49
N PHE A 24 30.17 -8.31 -5.64
CA PHE A 24 29.84 -9.73 -5.79
C PHE A 24 28.83 -10.27 -4.77
N GLY A 25 27.97 -9.39 -4.24
CA GLY A 25 26.97 -9.75 -3.25
C GLY A 25 27.42 -9.76 -1.80
N ARG A 26 28.66 -9.38 -1.50
CA ARG A 26 29.19 -9.33 -0.12
C ARG A 26 29.40 -7.90 0.33
N VAL A 27 28.91 -7.54 1.52
CA VAL A 27 29.07 -6.19 2.07
C VAL A 27 30.55 -5.95 2.40
N ARG A 28 31.18 -4.96 1.76
CA ARG A 28 32.61 -4.64 2.00
C ARG A 28 32.85 -3.28 2.60
N ALA A 29 32.00 -2.32 2.25
CA ALA A 29 32.04 -0.99 2.85
C ALA A 29 30.63 -0.60 3.26
N SER A 30 30.51 0.00 4.44
CA SER A 30 29.29 0.65 4.87
C SER A 30 29.61 2.00 5.51
N LEU A 31 28.74 2.96 5.26
CA LEU A 31 28.77 4.29 5.83
C LEU A 31 27.46 4.52 6.57
N GLY A 32 27.54 4.74 7.89
CA GLY A 32 26.38 4.89 8.77
C GLY A 32 26.53 4.02 10.02
N LYS A 33 25.45 3.88 10.80
CA LYS A 33 25.43 2.93 11.91
C LYS A 33 25.11 1.55 11.34
N PRO A 34 26.07 0.59 11.32
CA PRO A 34 25.83 -0.72 10.75
C PRO A 34 24.71 -1.39 11.54
N ILE A 35 23.58 -1.62 10.88
CA ILE A 35 22.50 -2.39 11.47
C ILE A 35 22.87 -3.83 11.17
N GLN A 36 23.49 -4.51 12.15
CA GLN A 36 24.11 -5.84 12.05
C GLN A 36 23.43 -6.80 11.05
N ARG A 37 23.68 -6.62 9.75
CA ARG A 37 23.70 -7.73 8.80
C ARG A 37 25.03 -8.40 9.02
N ASN A 38 25.04 -9.72 9.04
CA ASN A 38 26.27 -10.47 9.01
C ASN A 38 27.09 -9.94 7.82
N SER A 39 28.19 -9.24 8.06
CA SER A 39 28.93 -8.51 7.01
C SER A 39 29.55 -9.45 5.97
N THR A 40 29.52 -10.75 6.23
CA THR A 40 29.95 -11.82 5.32
C THR A 40 28.79 -12.47 4.57
N ALA A 41 27.54 -12.04 4.80
CA ALA A 41 26.39 -12.60 4.12
C ALA A 41 26.46 -12.28 2.63
N ASP A 42 26.26 -13.33 1.84
CA ASP A 42 26.12 -13.22 0.39
C ASP A 42 24.64 -13.00 0.05
N ILE A 43 24.30 -11.84 -0.48
CA ILE A 43 22.93 -11.51 -0.88
C ILE A 43 22.44 -12.37 -2.06
N PHE A 44 23.35 -13.06 -2.75
CA PHE A 44 23.02 -14.02 -3.80
C PHE A 44 22.99 -15.48 -3.29
N SER A 45 23.10 -15.69 -1.98
CA SER A 45 22.81 -17.01 -1.41
C SER A 45 21.31 -17.29 -1.44
N SER A 46 20.92 -18.56 -1.59
CA SER A 46 19.54 -19.00 -1.86
C SER A 46 18.50 -18.51 -0.84
N GLU A 47 18.91 -18.19 0.38
CA GLU A 47 18.03 -17.62 1.42
C GLU A 47 17.56 -16.20 1.08
N TYR A 48 18.35 -15.43 0.34
CA TYR A 48 18.08 -14.03 -0.01
C TYR A 48 17.72 -13.84 -1.50
N VAL A 49 18.07 -14.76 -2.40
CA VAL A 49 17.76 -14.60 -3.83
C VAL A 49 16.25 -14.60 -4.10
N ASP A 50 15.49 -15.47 -3.42
CA ASP A 50 14.04 -15.60 -3.63
C ASP A 50 13.24 -14.45 -3.01
N GLU A 51 13.71 -13.88 -1.90
CA GLU A 51 13.05 -12.76 -1.24
C GLU A 51 13.36 -11.41 -1.92
N PHE A 52 14.50 -11.32 -2.62
CA PHE A 52 15.00 -10.07 -3.19
C PHE A 52 14.95 -10.03 -4.72
N LYS A 53 14.59 -11.14 -5.39
CA LYS A 53 14.59 -11.27 -6.88
C LYS A 53 15.86 -10.67 -7.49
N THR A 54 17.00 -10.90 -6.84
CA THR A 54 18.22 -10.11 -7.02
C THR A 54 18.69 -10.12 -8.48
N TRP A 55 18.49 -11.22 -9.20
CA TRP A 55 18.83 -11.33 -10.62
C TRP A 55 17.93 -10.53 -11.55
N GLU A 56 16.64 -10.39 -11.25
CA GLU A 56 15.73 -9.52 -12.02
C GLU A 56 16.19 -8.06 -11.91
N VAL A 57 16.74 -7.66 -10.76
CA VAL A 57 17.30 -6.31 -10.57
C VAL A 57 18.55 -6.10 -11.41
N VAL A 58 19.46 -7.09 -11.43
CA VAL A 58 20.67 -7.04 -12.25
C VAL A 58 20.29 -6.96 -13.74
N GLU A 59 19.35 -7.80 -14.19
CA GLU A 59 18.87 -7.81 -15.57
C GLU A 59 18.21 -6.48 -15.97
N ALA A 60 17.37 -5.92 -15.10
CA ALA A 60 16.73 -4.62 -15.33
C ALA A 60 17.74 -3.46 -15.37
N SER A 61 18.97 -3.63 -14.85
CA SER A 61 20.02 -2.60 -14.80
C SER A 61 19.53 -1.26 -14.22
N GLY A 62 18.58 -1.33 -13.28
CA GLY A 62 17.86 -0.17 -12.77
C GLY A 62 17.93 -0.05 -11.25
N LEU A 63 17.49 1.10 -10.74
CA LEU A 63 17.22 1.25 -9.31
C LEU A 63 16.14 0.23 -8.91
N HIS A 64 16.34 -0.45 -7.79
CA HIS A 64 15.36 -1.32 -7.17
C HIS A 64 15.06 -0.84 -5.77
N VAL A 65 13.79 -0.90 -5.38
CA VAL A 65 13.34 -0.54 -4.05
C VAL A 65 12.64 -1.74 -3.44
N GLN A 66 13.09 -2.12 -2.25
CA GLN A 66 12.56 -3.24 -1.49
C GLN A 66 12.18 -2.80 -0.08
N GLY A 67 11.13 -3.41 0.47
CA GLY A 67 10.68 -3.18 1.83
C GLY A 67 9.20 -2.78 1.91
N PRO A 68 8.70 -2.49 3.12
CA PRO A 68 9.46 -2.36 4.35
C PRO A 68 9.87 -3.74 4.88
N VAL A 69 11.15 -3.91 5.19
CA VAL A 69 11.66 -5.09 5.89
C VAL A 69 11.92 -4.76 7.36
N PRO A 70 11.67 -5.69 8.30
CA PRO A 70 12.05 -5.49 9.69
C PRO A 70 13.57 -5.41 9.81
N LEU A 71 14.03 -4.43 10.59
CA LEU A 71 15.43 -4.33 10.94
C LEU A 71 15.79 -5.35 12.02
N ILE A 72 16.91 -6.04 11.87
CA ILE A 72 17.40 -7.02 12.84
C ILE A 72 17.54 -6.34 14.21
N ASN A 73 17.00 -6.96 15.26
CA ASN A 73 17.00 -6.46 16.63
C ASN A 73 16.31 -5.09 16.83
N SER A 74 15.41 -4.71 15.93
CA SER A 74 14.68 -3.45 16.02
C SER A 74 13.20 -3.65 15.68
N LYS A 75 12.35 -2.81 16.29
CA LYS A 75 10.93 -2.73 15.91
C LYS A 75 10.71 -1.86 14.67
N ASN A 76 11.76 -1.17 14.20
CA ASN A 76 11.68 -0.28 13.06
C ASN A 76 11.74 -1.08 11.76
N LEU A 77 11.02 -0.57 10.76
CA LEU A 77 11.04 -1.07 9.40
C LEU A 77 11.99 -0.21 8.56
N ALA A 78 12.52 -0.77 7.48
CA ALA A 78 13.38 -0.04 6.56
C ALA A 78 13.11 -0.36 5.09
N PHE A 79 13.43 0.61 4.24
CA PHE A 79 13.51 0.46 2.80
C PHE A 79 14.94 0.22 2.38
N THR A 80 15.16 -0.78 1.55
CA THR A 80 16.44 -1.04 0.90
C THR A 80 16.34 -0.59 -0.55
N PHE A 81 17.21 0.33 -0.94
CA PHE A 81 17.41 0.76 -2.31
C PHE A 81 18.66 0.08 -2.82
N GLY A 82 18.62 -0.51 -4.02
CA GLY A 82 19.78 -1.15 -4.64
C GLY A 82 19.95 -0.64 -6.06
N TYR A 83 21.18 -0.30 -6.43
CA TYR A 83 21.53 0.03 -7.81
C TYR A 83 22.70 -0.86 -8.26
N PRO A 84 22.52 -1.67 -9.32
CA PRO A 84 23.55 -2.55 -9.82
C PRO A 84 24.66 -1.75 -10.50
N ILE A 85 25.91 -2.11 -10.20
CA ILE A 85 27.10 -1.49 -10.74
C ILE A 85 27.71 -2.46 -11.76
N PHE A 86 28.02 -1.93 -12.93
CA PHE A 86 28.68 -2.67 -14.00
C PHE A 86 29.90 -1.90 -14.47
N PHE A 87 30.96 -2.62 -14.78
CA PHE A 87 32.13 -2.05 -15.42
C PHE A 87 32.21 -2.50 -16.89
N PRO A 88 32.43 -1.56 -17.83
CA PRO A 88 32.70 -1.89 -19.22
C PRO A 88 34.14 -2.40 -19.41
N ASP A 89 34.43 -2.92 -20.60
CA ASP A 89 35.78 -3.31 -21.04
C ASP A 89 36.53 -4.24 -20.07
N THR A 90 35.80 -5.14 -19.43
CA THR A 90 36.36 -6.05 -18.44
C THR A 90 36.35 -7.50 -18.94
N ASP A 91 37.36 -8.27 -18.56
CA ASP A 91 37.43 -9.70 -18.86
C ASP A 91 36.51 -10.52 -17.94
N GLU A 92 36.05 -11.66 -18.44
CA GLU A 92 35.10 -12.53 -17.73
C GLU A 92 35.68 -13.05 -16.39
N ASP A 93 36.99 -13.25 -16.32
CA ASP A 93 37.73 -13.75 -15.17
C ASP A 93 38.33 -12.66 -14.27
N GLU A 94 38.07 -11.38 -14.57
CA GLU A 94 38.54 -10.27 -13.74
C GLU A 94 37.93 -10.33 -12.32
N SER A 95 38.78 -10.22 -11.29
CA SER A 95 38.35 -10.27 -9.89
C SER A 95 38.36 -8.90 -9.21
N TRP A 96 38.95 -7.90 -9.84
CA TRP A 96 39.22 -6.56 -9.32
C TRP A 96 39.91 -6.60 -7.94
N GLY A 97 40.76 -7.59 -7.72
CA GLY A 97 41.49 -7.79 -6.46
C GLY A 97 40.60 -8.23 -5.30
N HIS A 98 39.45 -8.85 -5.56
CA HIS A 98 38.57 -9.36 -4.51
C HIS A 98 39.32 -10.39 -3.64
N PRO A 99 39.32 -10.27 -2.30
CA PRO A 99 40.18 -11.04 -1.40
C PRO A 99 39.94 -12.56 -1.44
N ASP A 100 38.75 -12.97 -1.85
CA ASP A 100 38.36 -14.37 -1.99
C ASP A 100 38.63 -14.94 -3.41
N ASN A 101 39.30 -14.17 -4.30
CA ASN A 101 39.49 -14.48 -5.73
C ASN A 101 38.19 -14.85 -6.47
N ILE A 102 37.08 -14.25 -6.04
CA ILE A 102 35.76 -14.44 -6.64
C ILE A 102 35.71 -13.60 -7.92
N THR A 103 35.36 -14.23 -9.04
CA THR A 103 35.25 -13.58 -10.35
C THR A 103 33.79 -13.32 -10.75
N HIS A 104 32.83 -13.95 -10.08
CA HIS A 104 31.40 -13.81 -10.34
C HIS A 104 30.60 -14.00 -9.05
N PRO A 105 29.42 -13.36 -8.91
CA PRO A 105 28.57 -13.59 -7.74
C PRO A 105 28.02 -15.03 -7.73
N THR A 106 27.70 -15.52 -6.54
CA THR A 106 27.17 -16.87 -6.33
C THR A 106 25.89 -17.10 -7.15
N GLY A 107 25.81 -18.20 -7.90
CA GLY A 107 24.61 -18.55 -8.66
C GLY A 107 24.32 -17.63 -9.86
N CYS A 108 25.35 -16.98 -10.39
CA CYS A 108 25.25 -16.14 -11.58
C CYS A 108 24.63 -16.88 -12.80
N PRO A 109 23.55 -16.39 -13.41
CA PRO A 109 22.87 -17.05 -14.54
C PRO A 109 23.54 -16.85 -15.90
N GLY A 110 24.76 -16.30 -15.95
CA GLY A 110 25.52 -16.03 -17.18
C GLY A 110 25.32 -14.60 -17.70
N PRO A 111 24.46 -14.34 -18.72
CA PRO A 111 24.40 -13.05 -19.42
C PRO A 111 24.18 -11.82 -18.53
N PRO A 112 23.37 -11.87 -17.44
CA PRO A 112 23.21 -10.73 -16.53
C PRO A 112 24.50 -10.34 -15.78
N CYS A 113 25.46 -11.26 -15.62
CA CYS A 113 26.71 -10.96 -14.92
C CYS A 113 27.83 -10.57 -15.87
N TYR A 114 27.82 -11.07 -17.11
CA TYR A 114 28.83 -10.74 -18.10
C TYR A 114 28.24 -10.83 -19.50
N ASP A 115 28.38 -9.75 -20.26
CA ASP A 115 28.08 -9.72 -21.68
C ASP A 115 29.38 -9.77 -22.50
N PRO A 116 29.67 -10.87 -23.21
CA PRO A 116 30.91 -11.02 -23.98
C PRO A 116 30.99 -10.07 -25.19
N LYS A 117 29.87 -9.52 -25.66
CA LYS A 117 29.87 -8.60 -26.81
C LYS A 117 30.28 -7.20 -26.40
N THR A 118 29.77 -6.73 -25.27
CA THR A 118 30.05 -5.38 -24.75
C THR A 118 31.19 -5.35 -23.74
N ARG A 119 31.71 -6.53 -23.35
CA ARG A 119 32.67 -6.72 -22.24
C ARG A 119 32.20 -6.04 -20.96
N LYS A 120 30.87 -5.97 -20.77
CA LYS A 120 30.24 -5.36 -19.61
C LYS A 120 30.06 -6.42 -18.54
N LYS A 121 30.66 -6.20 -17.38
CA LYS A 121 30.63 -7.14 -16.26
C LYS A 121 29.95 -6.53 -15.05
N PHE A 122 29.08 -7.29 -14.40
CA PHE A 122 28.48 -6.95 -13.14
C PHE A 122 29.51 -7.03 -12.02
N TRP A 123 29.64 -5.94 -11.27
CA TRP A 123 30.58 -5.84 -10.16
C TRP A 123 29.89 -6.08 -8.82
N GLY A 124 28.68 -5.56 -8.63
CA GLY A 124 27.98 -5.60 -7.34
C GLY A 124 26.89 -4.55 -7.24
N PHE A 125 26.51 -4.19 -6.02
CA PHE A 125 25.51 -3.13 -5.78
C PHE A 125 26.09 -1.98 -4.97
N THR A 126 25.57 -0.78 -5.22
CA THR A 126 25.45 0.23 -4.17
C THR A 126 24.05 0.11 -3.60
N ALA A 127 23.94 0.03 -2.28
CA ALA A 127 22.66 -0.06 -1.61
C ALA A 127 22.52 1.00 -0.52
N ALA A 128 21.31 1.49 -0.31
CA ALA A 128 20.98 2.45 0.72
C ALA A 128 19.83 1.90 1.57
N LEU A 129 19.98 2.03 2.88
CA LEU A 129 18.98 1.63 3.85
C LEU A 129 18.37 2.89 4.45
N ILE A 130 17.06 3.06 4.28
CA ILE A 130 16.32 4.22 4.76
C ILE A 130 15.36 3.78 5.84
N ASN A 131 15.35 4.49 6.97
CA ASN A 131 14.39 4.22 8.05
C ASN A 131 12.97 4.46 7.54
N ALA A 132 12.18 3.40 7.44
CA ALA A 132 10.79 3.52 7.05
C ALA A 132 9.94 4.01 8.22
N GLY A 133 10.40 3.90 9.48
CA GLY A 133 9.68 4.31 10.68
C GLY A 133 9.04 5.71 10.58
N PRO A 134 9.78 6.79 10.31
CA PRO A 134 9.19 8.13 10.15
C PRO A 134 8.20 8.27 8.99
N ILE A 135 8.47 7.57 7.88
CA ILE A 135 7.60 7.56 6.69
C ILE A 135 6.28 6.82 7.00
N LEU A 136 6.39 5.71 7.72
CA LEU A 136 5.31 4.80 8.06
C LEU A 136 4.55 5.22 9.33
N ALA A 137 5.15 6.01 10.21
CA ALA A 137 4.51 6.51 11.43
C ALA A 137 3.42 7.56 11.14
N GLY A 138 3.25 7.95 9.87
CA GLY A 138 2.22 8.89 9.47
C GLY A 138 2.59 10.36 9.67
N ASN A 139 3.76 10.65 10.26
CA ASN A 139 4.27 12.01 10.52
C ASN A 139 4.60 12.83 9.25
N SER A 140 4.10 12.42 8.10
CA SER A 140 4.15 13.23 6.90
C SER A 140 2.98 14.20 6.92
N VAL A 141 3.26 15.48 6.68
CA VAL A 141 2.24 16.56 6.59
C VAL A 141 1.08 16.18 5.66
N HIS A 142 1.32 15.31 4.67
CA HIS A 142 0.31 14.84 3.72
C HIS A 142 -0.61 13.76 4.29
N LEU A 143 -0.09 12.80 5.05
CA LEU A 143 -0.90 11.76 5.72
C LEU A 143 -1.63 12.33 6.95
N ASP A 144 -1.01 13.28 7.65
CA ASP A 144 -1.65 14.01 8.74
C ASP A 144 -2.89 14.78 8.27
N ARG A 145 -2.86 15.33 7.04
CA ARG A 145 -4.04 15.98 6.43
C ARG A 145 -5.19 15.00 6.21
N LEU A 146 -4.90 13.76 5.78
CA LEU A 146 -5.96 12.75 5.62
C LEU A 146 -6.65 12.47 6.96
N LEU A 147 -5.86 12.31 8.03
CA LEU A 147 -6.41 12.11 9.37
C LEU A 147 -7.16 13.35 9.88
N ALA A 148 -6.66 14.55 9.59
CA ALA A 148 -7.34 15.80 9.95
C ALA A 148 -8.69 15.97 9.24
N ASP A 149 -8.82 15.44 8.02
CA ASP A 149 -10.06 15.39 7.26
C ASP A 149 -10.98 14.22 7.66
N ASP A 150 -10.67 13.55 8.79
CA ASP A 150 -11.41 12.39 9.30
C ASP A 150 -11.44 11.20 8.33
N LEU A 151 -10.37 11.07 7.53
CA LEU A 151 -10.13 9.95 6.62
C LEU A 151 -9.10 9.00 7.22
N SER A 152 -9.37 7.71 7.12
CA SER A 152 -8.43 6.66 7.48
C SER A 152 -7.66 6.20 6.25
N TYR A 153 -6.47 5.64 6.43
CA TYR A 153 -5.68 5.13 5.32
C TYR A 153 -4.94 3.85 5.69
N SER A 154 -4.69 3.00 4.69
CA SER A 154 -3.85 1.82 4.80
C SER A 154 -2.90 1.75 3.62
N LEU A 155 -1.65 1.36 3.89
CA LEU A 155 -0.62 1.20 2.86
C LEU A 155 -0.23 -0.28 2.79
N THR A 156 -0.46 -0.90 1.63
CA THR A 156 -0.19 -2.31 1.36
C THR A 156 0.79 -2.45 0.19
N ILE A 157 1.62 -3.49 0.21
CA ILE A 157 2.42 -3.86 -0.96
C ILE A 157 1.61 -4.87 -1.77
N LYS A 158 1.44 -4.61 -3.06
CA LYS A 158 0.96 -5.60 -4.02
C LYS A 158 2.14 -6.28 -4.67
N ARG A 159 2.33 -7.54 -4.30
CA ARG A 159 3.27 -8.42 -5.00
C ARG A 159 2.60 -8.88 -6.32
N PRO A 160 3.34 -8.93 -7.45
CA PRO A 160 2.76 -9.23 -8.76
C PRO A 160 2.16 -10.65 -8.88
N ASP A 161 2.44 -11.54 -7.93
CA ASP A 161 2.05 -12.94 -7.92
C ASP A 161 0.60 -13.18 -7.45
N GLY A 162 -0.09 -12.17 -6.92
CA GLY A 162 -1.51 -12.26 -6.52
C GLY A 162 -1.80 -13.19 -5.34
N GLU A 163 -0.84 -14.00 -4.89
CA GLU A 163 -1.00 -15.01 -3.83
C GLU A 163 -0.32 -14.65 -2.50
N SER A 164 0.57 -13.65 -2.47
CA SER A 164 1.29 -13.32 -1.24
C SER A 164 0.52 -12.34 -0.36
N LYS A 165 0.27 -12.76 0.89
CA LYS A 165 -0.32 -12.00 2.01
C LYS A 165 -0.09 -10.49 1.87
N GLU A 166 -1.18 -9.73 1.68
CA GLU A 166 -1.20 -8.28 1.78
C GLU A 166 -0.69 -7.87 3.17
N GLY A 167 0.61 -7.60 3.28
CA GLY A 167 1.16 -6.97 4.45
C GLY A 167 0.60 -5.55 4.49
N THR A 168 -0.28 -5.25 5.45
CA THR A 168 -0.58 -3.85 5.74
C THR A 168 0.52 -3.30 6.63
N PHE A 169 1.26 -2.32 6.13
CA PHE A 169 2.45 -1.79 6.80
C PHE A 169 2.16 -0.52 7.60
N VAL A 170 1.15 0.24 7.18
CA VAL A 170 0.69 1.44 7.87
C VAL A 170 -0.82 1.45 7.92
N LYS A 171 -1.34 1.84 9.07
CA LYS A 171 -2.76 2.05 9.33
C LYS A 171 -2.92 3.32 10.14
N GLY A 172 -3.64 4.29 9.58
CA GLY A 172 -4.10 5.47 10.30
C GLY A 172 -5.63 5.47 10.39
N GLY A 173 -6.19 5.66 11.58
CA GLY A 173 -7.63 5.71 11.83
C GLY A 173 -8.36 4.35 11.79
N PRO A 174 -9.69 4.32 11.98
CA PRO A 174 -10.51 3.12 11.83
C PRO A 174 -10.68 2.70 10.37
N HIS A 175 -10.56 1.40 10.07
CA HIS A 175 -10.64 0.85 8.70
C HIS A 175 -11.97 0.13 8.50
N PRO A 176 -12.99 0.80 7.94
CA PRO A 176 -14.20 0.12 7.51
C PRO A 176 -13.93 -0.87 6.37
N ASP A 177 -14.83 -1.82 6.17
CA ASP A 177 -14.69 -2.87 5.15
C ASP A 177 -14.68 -2.29 3.72
N LYS A 178 -15.26 -1.09 3.54
CA LYS A 178 -15.37 -0.44 2.24
C LYS A 178 -14.29 0.60 2.01
N VAL A 179 -13.46 0.36 1.00
CA VAL A 179 -12.44 1.31 0.54
C VAL A 179 -13.10 2.42 -0.27
N THR A 180 -12.82 3.68 0.08
CA THR A 180 -13.33 4.86 -0.63
C THR A 180 -12.51 5.17 -1.88
N ALA A 181 -11.18 5.10 -1.77
CA ALA A 181 -10.27 5.34 -2.90
C ALA A 181 -9.04 4.45 -2.82
N LYS A 182 -8.50 4.08 -3.98
CA LYS A 182 -7.29 3.27 -4.14
C LYS A 182 -6.32 4.00 -5.05
N VAL A 183 -5.09 4.21 -4.59
CA VAL A 183 -4.02 4.83 -5.37
C VAL A 183 -2.88 3.84 -5.45
N ILE A 184 -2.46 3.50 -6.68
CA ILE A 184 -1.31 2.64 -6.90
C ILE A 184 -0.08 3.54 -7.03
N VAL A 185 0.89 3.35 -6.13
CA VAL A 185 2.20 3.98 -6.17
C VAL A 185 3.18 2.96 -6.74
N THR A 186 3.64 3.21 -7.97
CA THR A 186 4.61 2.33 -8.64
C THR A 186 6.01 2.75 -8.22
N LEU A 187 6.72 1.87 -7.51
CA LEU A 187 8.14 1.99 -7.24
C LEU A 187 8.91 1.02 -8.15
N PRO A 188 10.19 1.30 -8.46
CA PRO A 188 11.00 0.38 -9.24
C PRO A 188 11.09 -1.01 -8.59
N GLY A 189 10.48 -2.00 -9.25
CA GLY A 189 10.43 -3.39 -8.80
C GLY A 189 9.32 -3.76 -7.83
N ASN A 190 8.47 -2.81 -7.39
CA ASN A 190 7.36 -3.09 -6.47
C ASN A 190 6.16 -2.14 -6.69
N SER A 191 4.95 -2.65 -6.53
CA SER A 191 3.73 -1.83 -6.57
C SER A 191 3.12 -1.71 -5.18
N TRP A 192 2.76 -0.49 -4.81
CA TRP A 192 2.17 -0.17 -3.52
C TRP A 192 0.74 0.30 -3.73
N GLU A 193 -0.18 -0.10 -2.86
CA GLU A 193 -1.55 0.38 -2.86
C GLU A 193 -1.80 1.18 -1.59
N LEU A 194 -2.08 2.47 -1.77
CA LEU A 194 -2.63 3.33 -0.74
C LEU A 194 -4.16 3.23 -0.83
N SER A 195 -4.78 2.62 0.17
CA SER A 195 -6.23 2.58 0.32
C SER A 195 -6.66 3.67 1.32
N VAL A 196 -7.62 4.49 0.93
CA VAL A 196 -8.20 5.55 1.76
C VAL A 196 -9.65 5.19 2.06
N TYR A 197 -10.06 5.42 3.30
CA TYR A 197 -11.35 5.05 3.84
C TYR A 197 -12.00 6.28 4.45
N ASN A 198 -13.30 6.46 4.19
CA ASN A 198 -14.10 7.52 4.78
C ASN A 198 -15.12 6.89 5.74
N PRO A 199 -14.88 6.93 7.07
CA PRO A 199 -15.80 6.35 8.04
C PRO A 199 -17.19 7.00 8.01
N ARG A 200 -17.28 8.31 7.73
CA ARG A 200 -18.57 9.02 7.61
C ARG A 200 -19.41 8.56 6.45
N GLN A 201 -18.81 7.97 5.41
CA GLN A 201 -19.55 7.48 4.26
C GLN A 201 -20.44 6.28 4.63
N GLU A 202 -20.00 5.44 5.57
CA GLU A 202 -20.82 4.33 6.07
C GLU A 202 -21.93 4.83 6.98
N GLU A 203 -21.63 5.73 7.92
CA GLU A 203 -22.64 6.35 8.78
C GLU A 203 -23.74 7.07 7.97
N ALA A 204 -23.34 7.81 6.92
CA ALA A 204 -24.29 8.48 6.03
C ALA A 204 -25.17 7.48 5.26
N LEU A 205 -24.65 6.28 4.94
CA LEU A 205 -25.41 5.24 4.27
C LEU A 205 -26.47 4.64 5.20
N GLU A 206 -26.11 4.40 6.46
CA GLU A 206 -27.05 3.90 7.48
C GLU A 206 -28.16 4.90 7.78
N LEU A 207 -27.81 6.18 7.96
CA LEU A 207 -28.77 7.28 8.11
C LEU A 207 -29.70 7.36 6.90
N ARG A 208 -29.17 7.27 5.67
CA ARG A 208 -29.96 7.27 4.44
C ARG A 208 -30.92 6.08 4.40
N ASN A 209 -30.47 4.88 4.77
CA ASN A 209 -31.31 3.70 4.79
C ASN A 209 -32.44 3.83 5.83
N GLY A 210 -32.14 4.36 7.01
CA GLY A 210 -33.13 4.66 8.04
C GLY A 210 -34.17 5.68 7.56
N LEU A 211 -33.73 6.74 6.86
CA LEU A 211 -34.60 7.79 6.34
C LEU A 211 -35.52 7.25 5.23
N ILE A 212 -35.01 6.40 4.34
CA ILE A 212 -35.82 5.71 3.33
C ILE A 212 -36.87 4.82 4.01
N ALA A 213 -36.49 4.03 5.01
CA ALA A 213 -37.43 3.18 5.74
C ALA A 213 -38.55 3.99 6.40
N MET A 214 -38.22 5.12 7.03
CA MET A 214 -39.20 6.01 7.65
C MET A 214 -40.20 6.58 6.61
N VAL A 215 -39.71 7.01 5.44
CA VAL A 215 -40.56 7.53 4.36
C VAL A 215 -41.53 6.45 3.86
N VAL A 216 -41.06 5.21 3.71
CA VAL A 216 -41.91 4.08 3.29
C VAL A 216 -43.00 3.79 4.33
N VAL A 217 -42.67 3.76 5.61
CA VAL A 217 -43.65 3.55 6.69
C VAL A 217 -44.69 4.66 6.73
N MET A 218 -44.27 5.93 6.63
CA MET A 218 -45.19 7.07 6.60
C MET A 218 -46.11 7.02 5.37
N ALA A 219 -45.59 6.62 4.20
CA ALA A 219 -46.40 6.46 2.99
C ALA A 219 -47.46 5.36 3.15
N LEU A 220 -47.11 4.24 3.80
CA LEU A 220 -48.06 3.16 4.09
C LEU A 220 -49.15 3.61 5.07
N ILE A 221 -48.79 4.36 6.12
CA ILE A 221 -49.75 4.92 7.09
C ILE A 221 -50.71 5.89 6.40
N LEU A 222 -50.19 6.82 5.59
CA LEU A 222 -51.00 7.78 4.83
C LEU A 222 -51.94 7.08 3.85
N SER A 223 -51.45 6.07 3.13
CA SER A 223 -52.26 5.25 2.23
C SER A 223 -53.39 4.52 2.99
N GLY A 224 -53.07 3.94 4.15
CA GLY A 224 -54.05 3.31 5.03
C GLY A 224 -55.12 4.27 5.55
N LEU A 225 -54.73 5.47 5.99
CA LEU A 225 -55.65 6.52 6.43
C LEU A 225 -56.56 6.99 5.29
N LEU A 226 -56.02 7.19 4.09
CA LEU A 226 -56.81 7.52 2.89
C LEU A 226 -57.82 6.42 2.57
N LEU A 227 -57.42 5.16 2.64
CA LEU A 227 -58.32 4.03 2.43
C LEU A 227 -59.46 4.02 3.47
N LEU A 228 -59.15 4.23 4.75
CA LEU A 228 -60.15 4.32 5.83
C LEU A 228 -61.11 5.49 5.61
N LEU A 229 -60.60 6.66 5.20
CA LEU A 229 -61.43 7.82 4.86
C LEU A 229 -62.38 7.51 3.70
N LEU A 230 -61.90 6.88 2.63
CA LEU A 230 -62.74 6.47 1.49
C LEU A 230 -63.81 5.45 1.90
N LEU A 231 -63.48 4.49 2.76
CA LEU A 231 -64.44 3.52 3.29
C LEU A 231 -65.50 4.19 4.18
N SER A 232 -65.09 5.14 5.02
CA SER A 232 -66.00 5.90 5.88
C SER A 232 -66.95 6.79 5.07
N GLY A 233 -66.44 7.45 4.03
CA GLY A 233 -67.24 8.27 3.11
C GLY A 233 -68.28 7.45 2.35
N LYS A 234 -67.92 6.23 1.92
CA LYS A 234 -68.89 5.30 1.34
C LYS A 234 -70.01 4.96 2.33
N LYS A 235 -69.67 4.61 3.57
CA LYS A 235 -70.68 4.33 4.60
C LYS A 235 -71.58 5.55 4.84
N ALA A 236 -71.01 6.74 5.00
CA ALA A 236 -71.78 7.98 5.18
C ALA A 236 -72.73 8.26 4.00
N SER A 237 -72.27 8.03 2.76
CA SER A 237 -73.11 8.19 1.56
C SER A 237 -74.27 7.20 1.50
N VAL A 238 -74.08 5.98 2.03
CA VAL A 238 -75.14 4.96 2.12
C VAL A 238 -76.17 5.35 3.18
N TYR A 239 -75.72 5.78 4.36
CA TYR A 239 -76.63 6.26 5.43
C TYR A 239 -77.46 7.47 4.99
N LEU A 240 -76.86 8.42 4.26
CA LEU A 240 -77.58 9.56 3.72
C LEU A 240 -78.63 9.13 2.68
N LYS A 241 -78.31 8.16 1.83
CA LYS A 241 -79.29 7.61 0.86
C LYS A 241 -80.46 6.93 1.56
N GLU A 242 -80.22 6.14 2.60
CA GLU A 242 -81.29 5.50 3.38
C GLU A 242 -82.22 6.52 4.05
N GLN A 243 -81.66 7.53 4.73
CA GLN A 243 -82.43 8.61 5.36
C GLN A 243 -83.30 9.39 4.36
N LEU A 244 -82.81 9.59 3.13
CA LEU A 244 -83.53 10.31 2.07
C LEU A 244 -84.72 9.50 1.54
N VAL A 245 -84.57 8.17 1.42
CA VAL A 245 -85.65 7.27 1.03
C VAL A 245 -86.71 7.18 2.13
N THR A 246 -86.31 7.04 3.39
CA THR A 246 -87.26 6.98 4.52
C THR A 246 -88.04 8.29 4.70
N ASN A 247 -87.40 9.46 4.54
CA ASN A 247 -88.12 10.74 4.58
C ASN A 247 -89.15 10.89 3.46
N LYS A 248 -88.85 10.40 2.25
CA LYS A 248 -89.82 10.43 1.14
C LYS A 248 -91.06 9.58 1.44
N LEU A 249 -90.89 8.41 2.04
CA LEU A 249 -91.99 7.52 2.41
C LEU A 249 -92.86 8.06 3.56
N LEU A 250 -92.38 9.02 4.34
CA LEU A 250 -93.15 9.67 5.41
C LEU A 250 -93.95 10.89 4.93
N GLN A 251 -93.73 11.35 3.70
CA GLN A 251 -94.43 12.50 3.10
C GLN A 251 -95.60 12.10 2.19
N GLU A 252 -95.74 10.81 1.88
CA GLU A 252 -96.92 10.20 1.22
C GLU A 252 -97.88 9.61 2.26
#